data_AF-A0A2E0EKT2-F1
#
_entry.id   AF-A0A2E0EKT2-F1
#
_cell.length_a   1.000
_cell.length_b   1.000
_cell.length_c   1.000
_cell.angle_alpha   90.00
_cell.angle_beta   90.00
_cell.angle_gamma   90.00
#
_symmetry.space_group_name_H-M   'P 1'
#
loop_
_entity.id
_entity.type
_entity.pdbx_description
1 polymer ?
#
loop_
_entity_poly.entity_id
_entity_poly.type
_entity_poly.pdbx_seq_one_letter_code
_entity_poly.pdbx_strand_id
1 'polypeptide(L)' 'GGTAAAVELSPRQHQICEAVGTKLKANGVLFAGLDLIGEYLTEINITSPTGIRPAQKLYGTNPAEAFWQALA' A
#
# COMPACT_ATOMS: atom_id res chain seq x y z
N GLY A 1 -2.74 -21.59 5.04
CA GLY A 1 -2.52 -20.79 3.81
C GLY A 1 -3.54 -19.67 3.77
N GLY A 2 -3.28 -18.60 3.03
CA GLY A 2 -4.21 -17.49 2.82
C GLY A 2 -4.53 -17.31 1.34
N THR A 3 -5.75 -16.91 1.02
CA THR A 3 -6.19 -16.58 -0.33
C THR A 3 -6.41 -15.08 -0.45
N ALA A 4 -5.85 -14.46 -1.48
CA ALA A 4 -6.07 -13.05 -1.75
C ALA A 4 -7.46 -12.83 -2.38
N ALA A 5 -8.20 -11.85 -1.87
CA ALA A 5 -9.49 -11.42 -2.40
C ALA A 5 -9.50 -9.89 -2.53
N ALA A 6 -10.24 -9.37 -3.51
CA ALA A 6 -10.41 -7.93 -3.68
C ALA A 6 -11.25 -7.38 -2.53
N VAL A 7 -10.84 -6.23 -1.98
CA VAL A 7 -11.53 -5.51 -0.91
C VAL A 7 -11.44 -4.00 -1.17
N GLU A 8 -12.42 -3.26 -0.67
CA GLU A 8 -12.36 -1.79 -0.63
C GLU A 8 -11.79 -1.33 0.71
N LEU A 9 -11.02 -0.25 0.70
CA LEU A 9 -10.51 0.33 1.93
C LEU A 9 -11.62 1.09 2.67
N SER A 10 -11.70 0.92 3.98
CA SER A 10 -12.60 1.72 4.81
C SER A 10 -12.10 3.17 4.92
N PRO A 11 -12.97 4.14 5.28
CA PRO A 11 -12.55 5.52 5.52
C PRO A 11 -11.41 5.63 6.54
N ARG A 12 -11.43 4.79 7.58
CA ARG A 12 -10.38 4.74 8.59
C ARG A 12 -9.06 4.22 8.02
N GLN A 13 -9.10 3.19 7.18
CA GLN A 13 -7.92 2.66 6.52
C GLN A 13 -7.31 3.69 5.56
N HIS A 14 -8.13 4.44 4.82
CA HIS A 14 -7.67 5.57 4.01
C HIS A 14 -6.93 6.63 4.84
N GLN A 15 -7.49 7.03 5.99
CA GLN A 15 -6.84 7.98 6.91
C GLN A 15 -5.48 7.48 7.40
N ILE A 16 -5.37 6.18 7.71
CA ILE A 16 -4.11 5.55 8.12
C ILE A 16 -3.09 5.64 6.98
N CYS A 17 -3.47 5.26 5.76
CA CYS A 17 -2.60 5.33 4.59
C CYS A 17 -2.10 6.76 4.34
N GLU A 18 -2.95 7.77 4.46
CA GLU A 18 -2.58 9.17 4.27
C GLU A 18 -1.59 9.66 5.34
N ALA A 19 -1.88 9.39 6.62
CA ALA A 19 -1.03 9.79 7.73
C ALA A 19 0.36 9.12 7.68
N VAL A 20 0.38 7.80 7.45
CA VAL A 20 1.62 7.03 7.36
C VAL A 20 2.40 7.41 6.11
N GLY A 21 1.74 7.48 4.96
CA GLY A 21 2.38 7.85 3.69
C GLY A 21 3.04 9.22 3.75
N THR A 22 2.40 10.21 4.38
CA THR A 22 2.97 11.54 4.62
C THR A 22 4.26 11.45 5.43
N LYS A 23 4.27 10.66 6.51
CA LYS A 23 5.46 10.49 7.35
C LYS A 23 6.57 9.75 6.61
N LEU A 24 6.25 8.68 5.88
CA LEU A 24 7.23 7.90 5.12
C LEU A 24 7.90 8.74 4.03
N LYS A 25 7.12 9.52 3.28
CA LYS A 25 7.64 10.45 2.28
C LYS A 25 8.60 11.48 2.89
N ALA A 26 8.25 12.05 4.05
CA ALA A 26 9.13 12.98 4.77
C ALA A 26 10.46 12.35 5.24
N ASN A 27 10.52 11.03 5.35
CA ASN A 27 11.74 10.29 5.71
C ASN A 27 12.45 9.67 4.49
N GLY A 28 12.08 10.07 3.26
CA GLY A 28 12.73 9.59 2.04
C GLY A 28 12.35 8.15 1.65
N VAL A 29 11.31 7.56 2.24
CA VAL A 29 10.80 6.25 1.84
C VAL A 29 9.90 6.43 0.62
N LEU A 30 10.36 5.93 -0.53
CA LEU A 30 9.68 6.07 -1.82
C LEU A 30 8.56 5.05 -2.02
N PHE A 31 8.72 3.84 -1.46
CA PHE A 31 7.76 2.75 -1.62
C PHE A 31 7.67 1.94 -0.33
N ALA A 32 6.46 1.64 0.12
CA ALA A 32 6.19 0.87 1.33
C ALA A 32 4.90 0.06 1.18
N GLY A 33 4.84 -1.07 1.88
CA GLY A 33 3.63 -1.86 2.08
C GLY A 33 3.08 -1.62 3.48
N LEU A 34 1.76 -1.45 3.58
CA LEU A 34 1.05 -1.31 4.85
C LEU A 34 0.15 -2.52 5.05
N ASP A 35 0.29 -3.17 6.21
CA ASP A 35 -0.56 -4.29 6.57
C ASP A 35 -1.57 -3.83 7.63
N LEU A 36 -2.85 -4.03 7.32
CA LEU A 36 -3.96 -3.65 8.20
C LEU A 36 -4.82 -4.86 8.50
N ILE A 37 -5.24 -5.00 9.76
CA ILE A 37 -6.23 -5.98 10.21
C ILE A 37 -7.39 -5.22 10.86
N GLY A 38 -8.58 -5.32 10.25
CA GLY A 38 -9.70 -4.45 10.60
C GLY A 38 -9.33 -2.98 10.37
N GLU A 39 -9.44 -2.16 11.41
CA GLU A 39 -9.14 -0.72 11.36
C GLU A 39 -7.77 -0.35 11.97
N TYR A 40 -6.90 -1.33 12.16
CA TYR A 40 -5.61 -1.16 12.83
C TYR A 40 -4.45 -1.48 11.89
N LEU A 41 -3.43 -0.62 11.93
CA LEU A 41 -2.14 -0.84 11.29
C LEU A 41 -1.33 -1.82 12.14
N THR A 42 -0.85 -2.91 11.53
CA THR A 42 -0.06 -3.93 12.23
C THR A 42 1.41 -3.90 11.82
N GLU A 43 1.72 -3.59 10.55
CA GLU A 43 3.10 -3.60 10.04
C GLU A 43 3.31 -2.54 8.95
N ILE A 44 4.54 -2.02 8.88
CA ILE A 44 5.02 -1.14 7.81
C ILE A 44 6.27 -1.77 7.20
N ASN A 45 6.18 -2.20 5.94
CA ASN A 45 7.26 -2.84 5.19
C ASN A 45 7.96 -1.84 4.26
N ILE A 46 9.20 -1.44 4.60
CA ILE A 46 9.96 -0.44 3.82
C ILE A 46 11.14 -1.02 3.01
N THR A 47 11.50 -2.30 3.23
CA THR A 47 12.71 -2.88 2.63
C THR A 47 12.43 -3.54 1.28
N SER A 48 11.46 -4.45 1.25
CA SER A 48 11.07 -5.20 0.03
C SER A 48 9.56 -5.49 0.03
N PRO A 49 8.70 -4.47 0.06
CA PRO A 49 7.26 -4.68 0.03
C PRO A 49 6.82 -5.38 -1.27
N THR A 50 5.84 -6.28 -1.14
CA THR A 50 5.29 -7.06 -2.25
C THR A 50 3.90 -6.55 -2.64
N GLY A 51 3.09 -7.34 -3.36
CA GLY A 51 1.69 -7.00 -3.61
C GLY A 51 1.36 -6.30 -4.94
N ILE A 52 2.34 -5.82 -5.71
CA ILE A 52 2.09 -5.18 -7.03
C ILE A 52 1.35 -6.13 -8.00
N ARG A 53 1.83 -7.37 -8.18
CA ARG A 53 1.20 -8.35 -9.09
C ARG A 53 -0.21 -8.77 -8.62
N PRO A 54 -0.42 -9.10 -7.33
CA PRO A 54 -1.77 -9.32 -6.80
C PRO A 54 -2.69 -8.11 -7.02
N ALA A 55 -2.23 -6.89 -6.76
CA ALA A 55 -3.04 -5.69 -6.94
C ALA A 55 -3.48 -5.51 -8.40
N GLN A 56 -2.56 -5.73 -9.35
CA GLN A 56 -2.91 -5.71 -10.77
C GLN A 56 -3.94 -6.77 -11.15
N LYS A 57 -3.83 -7.99 -10.60
CA LYS A 57 -4.79 -9.07 -10.87
C LYS A 57 -6.16 -8.82 -10.25
N LEU A 58 -6.21 -8.27 -9.04
CA LEU A 58 -7.44 -8.10 -8.27
C LEU A 58 -8.20 -6.82 -8.63
N TYR A 59 -7.49 -5.73 -8.92
CA TYR A 59 -8.06 -4.40 -9.11
C TYR A 59 -7.86 -3.84 -10.53
N GLY A 60 -7.12 -4.54 -11.40
CA GLY A 60 -6.83 -4.06 -12.75
C GLY A 60 -5.94 -2.81 -12.80
N THR A 61 -5.33 -2.42 -11.69
CA THR A 61 -4.44 -1.26 -11.59
C THR A 61 -3.00 -1.61 -11.96
N ASN A 62 -2.18 -0.62 -12.31
CA ASN A 62 -0.74 -0.82 -12.53
C ASN A 62 0.08 0.00 -11.53
N PRO A 63 0.26 -0.49 -10.28
CA PRO A 63 1.00 0.25 -9.26
C PRO A 63 2.46 0.54 -9.64
N ALA A 64 3.09 -0.31 -10.46
CA ALA A 64 4.46 -0.08 -10.91
C ALA A 64 4.56 1.14 -11.84
N GLU A 65 3.62 1.28 -12.77
CA GLU A 65 3.55 2.46 -13.63
C GLU A 65 3.25 3.74 -12.82
N ALA A 66 2.28 3.68 -11.90
CA ALA A 66 1.96 4.79 -11.01
C ALA A 66 3.17 5.24 -10.17
N PHE A 67 3.97 4.29 -9.69
CA PHE A 67 5.20 4.57 -8.96
C PHE A 67 6.23 5.32 -9.83
N TRP A 68 6.49 4.85 -11.05
CA TRP A 68 7.42 5.52 -11.96
C TRP A 68 6.94 6.90 -12.40
N GLN A 69 5.63 7.08 -12.64
CA GLN A 69 5.03 8.39 -12.94
C GLN A 69 5.19 9.38 -11.77
N ALA A 70 5.14 8.90 -10.52
CA ALA A 70 5.32 9.74 -9.35
C ALA A 70 6.78 10.17 -9.09
N LEU A 71 7.75 9.51 -9.74
CA LEU A 71 9.18 9.84 -9.66
C LEU A 71 9.67 10.74 -10.80
N ALA A 72 8.91 10.83 -11.90
CA ALA A 72 9.20 11.67 -13.05
C ALA A 72 8.83 13.14 -12.79
#